data_AF-A0A7S1UQA4-F1
#
_entry.id   AF-A0A7S1UQA4-F1
#
_cell.length_a   1.000
_cell.length_b   1.000
_cell.length_c   1.000
_cell.angle_alpha   90.00
_cell.angle_beta   90.00
_cell.angle_gamma   90.00
#
_symmetry.space_group_name_H-M   'P 1'
#
loop_
_entity.id
_entity.type
_entity.pdbx_description
1 polymer ?
#
loop_
_entity_poly.entity_id
_entity_poly.type
_entity_poly.pdbx_seq_one_letter_code
_entity_poly.pdbx_strand_id
1 'polypeptide(L)'
;SSIYPGALFMCSFILFINYFTDRFSLMRTWKRVGALGTNISQFSRKYFFSSAICVMAVVSSYYWAGFPFDNLCANEGTDSAEYAGNYTLKLGDGGNRTEVITASYPTFRYCLQDMILLEGPSFPAIPQFQPSGGEWMSSDQENITAIYGWSSIGVLGLIVSSFFWQLFRNFQGCFKGQYKPAGDDQAQPFSEVPSISTYIPQVNSFVFSYPLLACNYKGLSKDLFDWQDPDRPYSYYDLTEDATDLLEGLGLEDRTVFSIVSYVAPPGKRRSKKKGTPSTGSSATSGGQANNEEVPNTTTL
;
A
#
# COMPACT_ATOMS: atom_id res chain seq x y z
N SER A 1 -12.32 -6.41 25.41
CA SER A 1 -11.76 -6.54 26.77
C SER A 1 -12.87 -6.75 27.77
N SER A 2 -13.13 -8.00 28.13
CA SER A 2 -14.00 -8.36 29.26
C SER A 2 -13.23 -8.34 30.58
N ILE A 3 -11.92 -8.64 30.55
CA ILE A 3 -11.08 -8.77 31.76
C ILE A 3 -10.82 -7.42 32.44
N TYR A 4 -10.48 -6.37 31.67
CA TYR A 4 -10.16 -5.06 32.23
C TYR A 4 -10.78 -3.94 31.40
N PRO A 5 -12.04 -3.53 31.70
CA PRO A 5 -12.71 -2.46 30.95
C PRO A 5 -11.99 -1.11 31.08
N GLY A 6 -11.23 -0.89 32.16
CA GLY A 6 -10.41 0.30 32.35
C GLY A 6 -9.38 0.52 31.24
N ALA A 7 -8.75 -0.54 30.73
CA ALA A 7 -7.81 -0.41 29.61
C ALA A 7 -8.47 0.07 28.32
N LEU A 8 -9.73 -0.31 28.06
CA LEU A 8 -10.46 0.20 26.89
C LEU A 8 -10.69 1.70 27.01
N PHE A 9 -11.05 2.18 28.21
CA PHE A 9 -11.24 3.60 28.46
C PHE A 9 -9.93 4.38 28.27
N MET A 10 -8.83 3.89 28.85
CA MET A 10 -7.51 4.52 28.70
C MET A 10 -7.03 4.52 27.25
N CYS A 11 -7.21 3.42 26.51
CA CYS A 11 -6.87 3.34 25.10
C CYS A 11 -7.71 4.32 24.25
N SER A 12 -9.02 4.38 24.48
CA SER A 12 -9.92 5.33 23.83
C SER A 12 -9.51 6.78 24.11
N PHE A 13 -9.16 7.09 25.35
CA PHE A 13 -8.69 8.42 25.75
C PHE A 13 -7.36 8.80 25.09
N ILE A 14 -6.42 7.86 24.99
CA ILE A 14 -5.15 8.06 24.27
C ILE A 14 -5.42 8.32 22.78
N LEU A 15 -6.29 7.54 22.14
CA LEU A 15 -6.67 7.75 20.74
C LEU A 15 -7.36 9.12 20.54
N PHE A 16 -8.17 9.55 21.50
CA PHE A 16 -8.78 10.88 21.50
C PHE A 16 -7.73 11.99 21.54
N ILE A 17 -6.78 11.93 22.48
CA ILE A 17 -5.68 12.92 22.56
C ILE A 17 -4.86 12.94 21.27
N ASN A 18 -4.50 11.76 20.75
CA ASN A 18 -3.74 11.63 19.52
C ASN A 18 -4.50 12.25 18.35
N TYR A 19 -5.80 11.99 18.22
CA TYR A 19 -6.64 12.59 17.17
C TYR A 19 -6.60 14.12 17.19
N PHE A 20 -6.76 14.75 18.36
CA PHE A 20 -6.72 16.20 18.46
C PHE A 20 -5.32 16.77 18.22
N THR A 21 -4.28 16.09 18.69
CA THR A 21 -2.89 16.50 18.51
C THR A 21 -2.47 16.42 17.03
N ASP A 22 -2.82 15.33 16.34
CA ASP A 22 -2.57 15.17 14.91
C ASP A 22 -3.34 16.20 14.10
N ARG A 23 -4.63 16.40 14.43
CA ARG A 23 -5.46 17.41 13.76
C ARG A 23 -4.88 18.81 13.92
N PHE A 24 -4.42 19.17 15.12
CA PHE A 24 -3.78 20.45 15.37
C PHE A 24 -2.48 20.60 14.56
N SER A 25 -1.64 19.56 14.57
CA SER A 25 -0.35 19.53 13.86
C SER A 25 -0.52 19.64 12.33
N LEU A 26 -1.52 18.95 11.79
CA LEU A 26 -1.89 18.99 10.36
C LEU A 26 -2.37 20.38 9.92
N MET A 27 -3.07 21.12 10.78
CA MET A 27 -3.59 22.44 10.42
C MET A 27 -2.57 23.57 10.56
N ARG A 28 -1.58 23.45 11.45
CA ARG A 28 -0.65 24.55 11.77
C ARG A 28 0.80 24.32 11.36
N THR A 29 1.32 23.12 11.58
CA THR A 29 2.77 22.92 11.59
C THR A 29 3.24 22.13 10.38
N TRP A 30 2.42 21.20 9.88
CA TRP A 30 2.83 20.29 8.82
C TRP A 30 2.59 20.91 7.44
N LYS A 31 3.66 20.94 6.63
CA LYS A 31 3.57 21.28 5.21
C LYS A 31 2.68 20.24 4.52
N ARG A 32 1.80 20.67 3.61
CA ARG A 32 0.99 19.74 2.79
C ARG A 32 1.92 18.73 2.14
N VAL A 33 1.80 17.47 2.53
CA VAL A 33 2.43 16.37 1.83
C VAL A 33 1.86 16.35 0.41
N GLY A 34 2.67 16.00 -0.58
CA GLY A 34 2.18 15.76 -1.94
C GLY A 34 0.97 14.82 -1.90
N ALA A 35 0.07 14.93 -2.88
CA ALA A 35 -1.16 14.15 -2.92
C ALA A 35 -0.87 12.64 -2.98
N LEU A 36 -0.56 12.03 -1.83
CA LEU A 36 -0.54 10.61 -1.62
C LEU A 36 -1.99 10.18 -1.75
N GLY A 37 -2.30 9.59 -2.90
CA GLY A 37 -3.65 9.14 -3.20
C GLY A 37 -4.17 8.11 -2.19
N THR A 38 -5.31 7.51 -2.51
CA THR A 38 -6.00 6.54 -1.65
C THR A 38 -5.21 5.25 -1.37
N ASN A 39 -4.04 5.08 -1.99
CA ASN A 39 -3.15 3.92 -1.85
C ASN A 39 -2.72 3.65 -0.40
N ILE A 40 -2.42 4.69 0.39
CA ILE A 40 -2.02 4.50 1.81
C ILE A 40 -3.18 3.98 2.64
N SER A 41 -4.39 4.50 2.41
CA SER A 41 -5.60 4.02 3.10
C SER A 41 -5.90 2.56 2.75
N GLN A 42 -5.75 2.19 1.47
CA GLN A 42 -5.89 0.80 1.04
C GLN A 42 -4.85 -0.12 1.67
N PHE A 43 -3.58 0.32 1.73
CA PHE A 43 -2.51 -0.44 2.37
C PHE A 43 -2.78 -0.65 3.87
N SER A 44 -3.12 0.42 4.60
CA SER A 44 -3.45 0.35 6.02
C SER A 44 -4.61 -0.61 6.29
N ARG A 45 -5.73 -0.44 5.57
CA ARG A 45 -6.91 -1.30 5.74
C ARG A 45 -6.61 -2.79 5.49
N LYS A 46 -5.72 -3.07 4.55
CA LYS A 46 -5.42 -4.43 4.11
C LYS A 46 -4.39 -5.15 4.98
N TYR A 47 -3.32 -4.48 5.37
CA TYR A 47 -2.20 -5.12 6.07
C TYR A 47 -2.17 -4.78 7.56
N PHE A 48 -2.36 -3.51 7.92
CA PHE A 48 -2.24 -3.07 9.30
C PHE A 48 -3.39 -3.61 10.17
N PHE A 49 -4.64 -3.44 9.77
CA PHE A 49 -5.77 -3.93 10.56
C PHE A 49 -5.79 -5.47 10.64
N SER A 50 -5.52 -6.17 9.54
CA SER A 50 -5.47 -7.63 9.54
C SER A 50 -4.35 -8.16 10.44
N SER A 51 -3.15 -7.58 10.39
CA SER A 51 -2.05 -7.96 11.29
C SER A 51 -2.36 -7.64 12.75
N ALA A 52 -2.97 -6.48 13.03
CA ALA A 52 -3.41 -6.12 14.38
C ALA A 52 -4.44 -7.11 14.94
N ILE A 53 -5.39 -7.59 14.13
CA ILE A 53 -6.34 -8.63 14.54
C ILE A 53 -5.62 -9.95 14.82
N CYS A 54 -4.64 -10.34 13.99
CA CYS A 54 -3.84 -11.55 14.26
C CYS A 54 -3.10 -11.45 15.59
N VAL A 55 -2.38 -10.34 15.82
CA VAL A 55 -1.65 -10.11 17.07
C VAL A 55 -2.61 -10.12 18.24
N MET A 56 -3.75 -9.43 18.14
CA MET A 56 -4.76 -9.43 19.19
C MET A 56 -5.30 -10.82 19.48
N ALA A 57 -5.60 -11.64 18.48
CA ALA A 57 -6.13 -13.01 18.67
C ALA A 57 -5.13 -13.94 19.36
N VAL A 58 -3.83 -13.78 19.07
CA VAL A 58 -2.76 -14.54 19.71
C VAL A 58 -2.58 -14.08 21.16
N VAL A 59 -2.35 -12.79 21.36
CA VAL A 59 -2.11 -12.21 22.69
C VAL A 59 -3.30 -12.43 23.61
N SER A 60 -4.53 -12.24 23.11
CA SER A 60 -5.73 -12.45 23.92
C SER A 60 -5.88 -13.90 24.35
N SER A 61 -5.46 -14.88 23.53
CA SER A 61 -5.52 -16.31 23.90
C SER A 61 -4.62 -16.59 25.10
N TYR A 62 -3.40 -16.04 25.10
CA TYR A 62 -2.47 -16.21 26.23
C TYR A 62 -2.95 -15.49 27.49
N TYR A 63 -3.41 -14.24 27.36
CA TYR A 63 -3.93 -13.50 28.50
C TYR A 63 -5.16 -14.16 29.11
N TRP A 64 -6.05 -14.72 28.30
CA TRP A 64 -7.22 -15.43 28.84
C TRP A 64 -6.83 -16.71 29.58
N ALA A 65 -5.85 -17.46 29.06
CA ALA A 65 -5.34 -18.66 29.72
C ALA A 65 -4.65 -18.36 31.06
N GLY A 66 -3.94 -17.25 31.17
CA GLY A 66 -3.22 -16.87 32.40
C GLY A 66 -4.06 -16.19 33.50
N PHE A 67 -5.34 -15.92 33.25
CA PHE A 67 -6.24 -15.39 34.28
C PHE A 67 -6.38 -16.44 35.42
N PRO A 68 -6.39 -16.07 36.72
CA PRO A 68 -6.53 -14.73 37.32
C PRO A 68 -5.22 -13.94 37.60
N PHE A 69 -4.06 -14.40 37.15
CA PHE A 69 -2.73 -13.76 37.34
C PHE A 69 -2.27 -13.62 38.80
N ASP A 70 -2.78 -14.46 39.70
CA ASP A 70 -2.34 -14.48 41.11
C ASP A 70 -1.18 -15.47 41.34
N ASN A 71 -0.86 -16.31 40.37
CA ASN A 71 0.11 -17.40 40.47
C ASN A 71 -0.16 -18.36 41.65
N LEU A 72 -1.44 -18.53 42.01
CA LEU A 72 -1.89 -19.46 43.05
C LEU A 72 -2.63 -20.63 42.42
N CYS A 73 -2.24 -21.84 42.79
CA CYS A 73 -2.90 -23.08 42.44
C CYS A 73 -3.45 -23.73 43.70
N ALA A 74 -4.68 -24.25 43.64
CA ALA A 74 -5.17 -25.12 44.70
C ALA A 74 -4.34 -26.42 44.72
N ASN A 75 -3.95 -26.87 45.90
CA ASN A 75 -3.41 -28.23 46.06
C ASN A 75 -4.57 -29.24 46.09
N GLU A 76 -4.40 -30.34 45.37
CA GLU A 76 -5.31 -31.48 45.47
C GLU A 76 -5.04 -32.23 46.79
N GLY A 77 -5.68 -31.79 47.88
CA GLY A 77 -5.60 -32.44 49.19
C GLY A 77 -5.93 -31.52 50.36
N THR A 78 -6.54 -32.09 51.41
CA THR A 78 -6.88 -31.43 52.68
C THR A 78 -5.77 -31.51 53.72
N ASP A 79 -4.51 -31.65 53.30
CA ASP A 79 -3.37 -31.83 54.21
C ASP A 79 -2.90 -30.49 54.78
N SER A 80 -3.79 -29.80 55.51
CA SER A 80 -3.49 -28.55 56.23
C SER A 80 -3.24 -28.77 57.72
N ALA A 81 -3.03 -30.02 58.17
CA ALA A 81 -2.68 -30.29 59.57
C ALA A 81 -1.41 -29.54 60.02
N GLU A 82 -0.46 -29.30 59.10
CA GLU A 82 0.77 -28.55 59.39
C GLU A 82 0.53 -27.05 59.66
N TYR A 83 -0.50 -26.47 59.03
CA TYR A 83 -0.83 -25.04 59.13
C TYR A 83 -2.08 -24.78 59.97
N ALA A 84 -2.61 -25.80 60.65
CA ALA A 84 -3.76 -25.65 61.52
C ALA A 84 -3.34 -25.02 62.85
N GLY A 85 -3.94 -23.88 63.20
CA GLY A 85 -3.55 -23.15 64.40
C GLY A 85 -4.22 -21.78 64.53
N ASN A 86 -3.96 -21.14 65.66
CA ASN A 86 -4.42 -19.79 65.94
C ASN A 86 -3.31 -18.81 65.56
N TYR A 87 -3.53 -18.03 64.51
CA TYR A 87 -2.57 -17.05 64.02
C TYR A 87 -3.03 -15.65 64.39
N THR A 88 -2.11 -14.84 64.92
CA THR A 88 -2.38 -13.43 65.24
C THR A 88 -1.84 -12.55 64.13
N LEU A 89 -2.71 -12.01 63.30
CA LEU A 89 -2.38 -11.11 62.20
C LEU A 89 -2.31 -9.67 62.72
N LYS A 90 -1.25 -8.94 62.37
CA LYS A 90 -1.17 -7.49 62.56
C LYS A 90 -1.78 -6.80 61.35
N LEU A 91 -2.85 -6.06 61.56
CA LEU A 91 -3.46 -5.24 60.51
C LEU A 91 -2.65 -3.94 60.32
N GLY A 92 -2.79 -3.35 59.14
CA GLY A 92 -2.10 -2.10 58.79
C GLY A 92 -2.51 -0.89 59.64
N ASP A 93 -3.61 -0.96 60.38
CA ASP A 93 -4.08 0.05 61.34
C ASP A 93 -3.46 -0.12 62.74
N GLY A 94 -2.58 -1.12 62.93
CA GLY A 94 -1.99 -1.47 64.22
C GLY A 94 -2.86 -2.37 65.10
N GLY A 95 -4.05 -2.76 64.63
CA GLY A 95 -4.91 -3.75 65.29
C GLY A 95 -4.37 -5.17 65.17
N ASN A 96 -4.69 -6.02 66.14
CA ASN A 96 -4.43 -7.46 66.07
C ASN A 96 -5.73 -8.19 65.79
N ARG A 97 -5.72 -9.11 64.83
CA ARG A 97 -6.85 -10.01 64.53
C ARG A 97 -6.37 -11.45 64.63
N THR A 98 -7.02 -12.23 65.48
CA THR A 98 -6.77 -13.67 65.58
C THR A 98 -7.64 -14.39 64.57
N GLU A 99 -7.02 -15.18 63.69
CA GLU A 99 -7.71 -16.06 62.75
C GLU A 99 -7.40 -17.51 63.10
N VAL A 100 -8.45 -18.34 63.14
CA VAL A 100 -8.33 -19.77 63.43
C VAL A 100 -8.33 -20.51 62.10
N ILE A 101 -7.18 -21.07 61.74
CA ILE A 101 -7.04 -21.88 60.53
C ILE A 101 -7.32 -23.34 60.91
N THR A 102 -8.44 -23.86 60.42
CA THR A 102 -8.84 -25.26 60.57
C THR A 102 -8.21 -26.11 59.47
N ALA A 103 -7.91 -27.39 59.74
CA ALA A 103 -7.40 -28.35 58.74
C ALA A 103 -8.37 -28.67 57.58
N SER A 104 -9.48 -27.95 57.47
CA SER A 104 -10.48 -28.07 56.38
C SER A 104 -10.30 -26.99 55.31
N TYR A 105 -9.39 -26.02 55.48
CA TYR A 105 -9.18 -24.98 54.49
C TYR A 105 -8.36 -25.49 53.30
N PRO A 106 -8.70 -25.07 52.06
CA PRO A 106 -7.90 -25.40 50.89
C PRO A 106 -6.51 -24.78 51.02
N THR A 107 -5.47 -25.57 50.73
CA THR A 107 -4.11 -25.04 50.64
C THR A 107 -3.82 -24.60 49.22
N PHE A 108 -3.09 -23.50 49.09
CA PHE A 108 -2.65 -22.98 47.80
C PHE A 108 -1.14 -23.06 47.73
N ARG A 109 -0.62 -23.34 46.55
CA ARG A 109 0.81 -23.29 46.23
C ARG A 109 1.07 -22.30 45.12
N TYR A 110 2.30 -21.85 45.03
CA TYR A 110 2.74 -21.08 43.88
C TYR A 110 2.75 -21.94 42.62
N CYS A 111 2.22 -21.41 41.53
CA CYS A 111 2.33 -21.98 40.20
C CYS A 111 2.46 -20.87 39.15
N LEU A 112 3.29 -21.09 38.14
CA LEU A 112 3.48 -20.13 37.06
C LEU A 112 2.29 -20.23 36.10
N GLN A 113 1.36 -19.27 36.16
CA GLN A 113 0.16 -19.23 35.29
C GLN A 113 0.45 -18.63 33.89
N ASP A 114 1.72 -18.35 33.58
CA ASP A 114 2.12 -17.71 32.32
C ASP A 114 2.56 -18.74 31.27
N MET A 115 1.62 -19.13 30.40
CA MET A 115 1.86 -20.05 29.27
C MET A 115 2.87 -19.54 28.23
N ILE A 116 3.24 -18.26 28.23
CA ILE A 116 4.28 -17.74 27.34
C ILE A 116 5.67 -18.07 27.88
N LEU A 117 5.83 -18.04 29.20
CA LEU A 117 7.10 -18.27 29.89
C LEU A 117 7.37 -19.77 30.20
N LEU A 118 6.34 -20.60 30.15
CA LEU A 118 6.40 -22.06 30.30
C LEU A 118 7.06 -22.71 29.08
N GLU A 119 8.22 -23.38 29.24
CA GLU A 119 8.94 -24.29 28.31
C GLU A 119 8.84 -24.05 26.77
N GLY A 120 8.54 -22.82 26.34
CA GLY A 120 8.33 -22.43 24.96
C GLY A 120 6.88 -22.05 24.65
N PRO A 121 6.65 -21.04 23.80
CA PRO A 121 5.30 -20.57 23.50
C PRO A 121 4.50 -21.65 22.73
N SER A 122 3.53 -22.28 23.41
CA SER A 122 2.57 -23.18 22.79
C SER A 122 1.35 -22.38 22.31
N PHE A 123 1.06 -22.39 21.01
CA PHE A 123 -0.15 -21.81 20.44
C PHE A 123 -0.95 -22.91 19.73
N PRO A 124 -2.27 -23.04 19.98
CA PRO A 124 -3.14 -22.18 20.80
C PRO A 124 -2.89 -22.36 22.31
N ALA A 125 -3.21 -21.36 23.13
CA ALA A 125 -3.13 -21.48 24.58
C ALA A 125 -4.32 -22.33 25.08
N ILE A 126 -4.16 -23.65 25.08
CA ILE A 126 -5.19 -24.63 25.48
C ILE A 126 -4.78 -25.38 26.75
N PRO A 127 -5.75 -25.92 27.52
CA PRO A 127 -5.48 -26.60 28.78
C PRO A 127 -4.51 -27.78 28.68
N GLN A 128 -4.45 -28.45 27.53
CA GLN A 128 -3.56 -29.59 27.26
C GLN A 128 -2.06 -29.25 27.35
N PHE A 129 -1.71 -27.97 27.28
CA PHE A 129 -0.33 -27.51 27.42
C PHE A 129 0.02 -27.07 28.84
N GLN A 130 -0.86 -27.30 29.83
CA GLN A 130 -0.51 -27.12 31.24
C GLN A 130 0.56 -28.16 31.65
N PRO A 131 1.56 -27.79 32.46
CA PRO A 131 2.57 -28.71 32.96
C PRO A 131 1.93 -29.72 33.91
N SER A 132 2.34 -30.99 33.82
CA SER A 132 1.83 -32.04 34.70
C SER A 132 2.10 -31.71 36.17
N GLY A 133 1.04 -31.74 36.99
CA GLY A 133 1.14 -31.36 38.39
C GLY A 133 1.31 -29.86 38.60
N GLY A 134 1.00 -29.01 37.62
CA GLY A 134 0.93 -27.55 37.74
C GLY A 134 -0.37 -26.99 37.18
N GLU A 135 -1.43 -27.80 37.11
CA GLU A 135 -2.74 -27.40 36.60
C GLU A 135 -3.36 -26.33 37.51
N TRP A 136 -3.71 -25.18 36.92
CA TRP A 136 -4.30 -24.04 37.64
C TRP A 136 -5.72 -23.74 37.20
N MET A 137 -6.08 -24.13 35.98
CA MET A 137 -7.38 -23.82 35.42
C MET A 137 -8.47 -24.66 36.09
N SER A 138 -9.57 -24.03 36.48
CA SER A 138 -10.77 -24.78 36.87
C SER A 138 -11.38 -25.47 35.65
N SER A 139 -12.16 -26.54 35.84
CA SER A 139 -12.81 -27.27 34.74
C SER A 139 -13.63 -26.38 33.80
N ASP A 140 -14.28 -25.34 34.34
CA ASP A 140 -15.05 -24.38 33.55
C ASP A 140 -14.12 -23.45 32.76
N GLN A 141 -13.04 -23.00 33.39
CA GLN A 141 -12.02 -22.19 32.74
C GLN A 141 -11.32 -22.97 31.62
N GLU A 142 -11.06 -24.25 31.81
CA GLU A 142 -10.48 -25.12 30.79
C GLU A 142 -11.35 -25.19 29.55
N ASN A 143 -12.65 -25.44 29.73
CA ASN A 143 -13.60 -25.51 28.63
C ASN A 143 -13.67 -24.19 27.85
N ILE A 144 -13.77 -23.05 28.55
CA ILE A 144 -13.84 -21.73 27.91
C ILE A 144 -12.53 -21.41 27.20
N THR A 145 -11.39 -21.69 27.84
CA THR A 145 -10.06 -21.43 27.27
C THR A 145 -9.81 -22.29 26.05
N ALA A 146 -10.24 -23.56 26.06
CA ALA A 146 -10.16 -24.44 24.91
C ALA A 146 -10.99 -23.91 23.72
N ILE A 147 -12.24 -23.54 23.94
CA ILE A 147 -13.11 -22.95 22.90
C ILE A 147 -12.47 -21.68 22.35
N TYR A 148 -11.95 -20.82 23.23
CA TYR A 148 -11.33 -19.58 22.84
C TYR A 148 -10.06 -19.81 22.01
N GLY A 149 -9.16 -20.68 22.45
CA GLY A 149 -7.93 -21.04 21.72
C GLY A 149 -8.21 -21.57 20.31
N TRP A 150 -9.18 -22.47 20.15
CA TRP A 150 -9.60 -22.97 18.83
C TRP A 150 -10.26 -21.89 17.98
N SER A 151 -11.05 -20.99 18.59
CA SER A 151 -11.64 -19.87 17.86
C SER A 151 -10.56 -18.91 17.33
N SER A 152 -9.49 -18.66 18.09
CA SER A 152 -8.36 -17.84 17.67
C SER A 152 -7.62 -18.45 16.47
N ILE A 153 -7.43 -19.77 16.42
CA ILE A 153 -6.92 -20.46 15.22
C ILE A 153 -7.86 -20.24 14.03
N GLY A 154 -9.17 -20.37 14.23
CA GLY A 154 -10.16 -20.15 13.17
C GLY A 154 -10.06 -18.75 12.58
N VAL A 155 -9.95 -17.72 13.42
CA VAL A 155 -9.77 -16.32 12.99
C VAL A 155 -8.46 -16.12 12.23
N LEU A 156 -7.35 -16.66 12.74
CA LEU A 156 -6.05 -16.60 12.05
C LEU A 156 -6.12 -17.28 10.68
N GLY A 157 -6.74 -18.46 10.61
CA GLY A 157 -6.94 -19.21 9.37
C GLY A 157 -7.75 -18.41 8.34
N LEU A 158 -8.82 -17.73 8.76
CA LEU A 158 -9.62 -16.86 7.88
C LEU A 158 -8.80 -15.69 7.32
N ILE A 159 -7.99 -15.03 8.17
CA ILE A 159 -7.16 -13.91 7.75
C ILE A 159 -6.10 -14.38 6.75
N VAL A 160 -5.37 -15.44 7.09
CA VAL A 160 -4.34 -16.04 6.22
C VAL A 160 -4.94 -16.50 4.89
N SER A 161 -6.09 -17.18 4.93
CA SER A 161 -6.83 -17.59 3.73
C SER A 161 -7.23 -16.38 2.87
N SER A 162 -7.67 -15.27 3.49
CA SER A 162 -8.00 -14.05 2.74
C SER A 162 -6.79 -13.45 2.02
N PHE A 163 -5.60 -13.51 2.63
CA PHE A 163 -4.35 -13.08 2.00
C PHE A 163 -3.97 -14.00 0.83
N PHE A 164 -4.02 -15.31 1.02
CA PHE A 164 -3.75 -16.27 -0.05
C PHE A 164 -4.74 -16.11 -1.22
N TRP A 165 -6.02 -15.91 -0.93
CA TRP A 165 -7.03 -15.66 -1.95
C TRP A 165 -6.72 -14.40 -2.75
N GLN A 166 -6.30 -13.31 -2.10
CA GLN A 166 -5.91 -12.09 -2.78
C GLN A 166 -4.63 -12.26 -3.60
N LEU A 167 -3.64 -12.95 -3.05
CA LEU A 167 -2.40 -13.27 -3.77
C LEU A 167 -2.69 -14.11 -5.01
N PHE A 168 -3.54 -15.12 -4.87
CA PHE A 168 -3.99 -15.98 -5.96
C PHE A 168 -4.74 -15.18 -7.04
N ARG A 169 -5.65 -14.27 -6.65
CA ARG A 169 -6.33 -13.38 -7.61
C ARG A 169 -5.36 -12.44 -8.33
N ASN A 170 -4.38 -11.90 -7.61
CA ASN A 170 -3.34 -11.05 -8.21
C ASN A 170 -2.48 -11.85 -9.19
N PHE A 171 -2.07 -13.07 -8.80
CA PHE A 171 -1.33 -13.99 -9.64
C PHE A 171 -2.11 -14.34 -10.91
N GLN A 172 -3.39 -14.70 -10.79
CA GLN A 172 -4.26 -14.90 -11.95
C GLN A 172 -4.38 -13.65 -12.84
N GLY A 173 -4.33 -12.45 -12.25
CA GLY A 173 -4.31 -11.18 -12.97
C GLY A 173 -3.05 -10.98 -13.83
N CYS A 174 -1.93 -11.61 -13.49
CA CYS A 174 -0.73 -11.58 -14.32
C CYS A 174 -0.87 -12.45 -15.59
N PHE A 175 -1.69 -13.52 -15.54
CA PHE A 175 -1.92 -14.40 -16.68
C PHE A 175 -3.15 -14.02 -17.52
N LYS A 176 -4.05 -13.19 -16.97
CA LYS A 176 -5.20 -12.65 -17.71
C LYS A 176 -4.81 -11.30 -18.31
N GLY A 177 -4.82 -11.21 -19.63
CA GLY A 177 -4.60 -9.94 -20.33
C GLY A 177 -5.50 -8.85 -19.76
N GLN A 178 -4.91 -7.71 -19.38
CA GLN A 178 -5.65 -6.56 -18.84
C GLN A 178 -6.48 -5.82 -19.89
N TYR A 179 -6.36 -6.20 -21.16
CA TYR A 179 -7.14 -5.61 -22.23
C TYR A 179 -8.62 -6.03 -22.09
N LYS A 180 -9.42 -5.13 -21.53
CA LYS A 180 -10.86 -5.13 -21.76
C LYS A 180 -11.10 -4.31 -23.03
N PRO A 181 -11.59 -4.90 -24.13
CA PRO A 181 -12.02 -4.09 -25.27
C PRO A 181 -13.06 -3.08 -24.77
N ALA A 182 -12.83 -1.81 -25.06
CA ALA A 182 -13.78 -0.76 -24.76
C ALA A 182 -14.74 -0.62 -25.95
N GLY A 183 -16.00 -0.97 -25.72
CA GLY A 183 -17.05 -0.90 -26.74
C GLY A 183 -17.29 -2.23 -27.45
N ASP A 184 -18.45 -2.31 -28.10
CA ASP A 184 -18.76 -3.39 -29.03
C ASP A 184 -18.04 -3.14 -30.36
N ASP A 185 -17.63 -4.22 -31.03
CA ASP A 185 -17.10 -4.14 -32.38
C ASP A 185 -18.11 -3.41 -33.27
N GLN A 186 -17.77 -2.18 -33.67
CA GLN A 186 -18.64 -1.35 -34.51
C GLN A 186 -18.64 -1.84 -35.97
N ALA A 187 -17.86 -2.88 -36.30
CA ALA A 187 -17.61 -3.37 -37.66
C ALA A 187 -17.17 -2.26 -38.64
N GLN A 188 -16.73 -1.11 -38.11
CA GLN A 188 -16.26 0.02 -38.88
C GLN A 188 -14.73 -0.04 -38.91
N PRO A 189 -14.11 -0.08 -40.10
CA PRO A 189 -12.67 0.02 -40.20
C PRO A 189 -12.22 1.36 -39.63
N PHE A 190 -11.09 1.37 -38.92
CA PHE A 190 -10.55 2.55 -38.22
C PHE A 190 -10.43 3.79 -39.11
N SER A 191 -10.26 3.59 -40.43
CA SER A 191 -10.22 4.64 -41.44
C SER A 191 -11.54 5.40 -41.64
N GLU A 192 -12.68 4.88 -41.20
CA GLU A 192 -14.00 5.49 -41.43
C GLU A 192 -14.53 6.29 -40.23
N VAL A 193 -13.82 6.26 -39.10
CA VAL A 193 -14.21 7.00 -37.90
C VAL A 193 -14.03 8.52 -38.16
N PRO A 194 -15.10 9.34 -38.12
CA PRO A 194 -15.03 10.76 -38.53
C PRO A 194 -14.31 11.66 -37.52
N SER A 195 -14.22 11.25 -36.25
CA SER A 195 -13.47 11.93 -35.20
C SER A 195 -12.24 11.10 -34.84
N ILE A 196 -11.18 11.20 -35.63
CA ILE A 196 -9.90 10.59 -35.30
C ILE A 196 -9.22 11.53 -34.29
N SER A 197 -9.44 11.30 -32.99
CA SER A 197 -8.51 11.78 -31.97
C SER A 197 -7.21 11.04 -32.24
N THR A 198 -6.30 11.68 -32.98
CA THR A 198 -5.02 11.08 -33.33
C THR A 198 -4.26 10.90 -32.03
N TYR A 199 -3.67 9.72 -31.82
CA TYR A 199 -2.85 9.50 -30.62
C TYR A 199 -1.66 10.46 -30.67
N ILE A 200 -1.66 11.44 -29.77
CA ILE A 200 -0.54 12.35 -29.52
C ILE A 200 0.16 11.85 -28.26
N PRO A 201 1.45 11.45 -28.34
CA PRO A 201 2.22 11.05 -27.16
C PRO A 201 2.22 12.16 -26.10
N GLN A 202 1.60 11.86 -24.96
CA GLN A 202 1.40 12.81 -23.85
C GLN A 202 1.89 12.22 -22.54
N VAL A 203 2.50 13.05 -21.70
CA VAL A 203 2.96 12.70 -20.35
C VAL A 203 2.21 13.55 -19.35
N ASN A 204 1.43 12.90 -18.49
CA ASN A 204 0.74 13.57 -17.39
C ASN A 204 1.71 13.83 -16.24
N SER A 205 1.81 15.08 -15.80
CA SER A 205 2.58 15.49 -14.63
C SER A 205 1.67 16.13 -13.60
N PHE A 206 1.86 15.83 -12.32
CA PHE A 206 1.08 16.42 -11.23
C PHE A 206 1.37 17.92 -11.01
N VAL A 207 2.41 18.44 -11.64
CA VAL A 207 2.82 19.85 -11.54
C VAL A 207 2.10 20.73 -12.57
N PHE A 208 1.62 20.14 -13.66
CA PHE A 208 1.02 20.86 -14.78
C PHE A 208 -0.48 20.58 -14.87
N SER A 209 -1.27 21.60 -15.18
CA SER A 209 -2.73 21.48 -15.36
C SER A 209 -3.11 20.77 -16.66
N TYR A 210 -2.20 20.78 -17.64
CA TYR A 210 -2.36 20.17 -18.96
C TYR A 210 -1.22 19.17 -19.22
N PRO A 211 -1.45 18.13 -20.05
CA PRO A 211 -0.44 17.12 -20.34
C PRO A 211 0.74 17.72 -21.12
N LEU A 212 1.93 17.22 -20.81
CA LEU A 212 3.16 17.56 -21.53
C LEU A 212 3.22 16.75 -22.84
N LEU A 213 3.62 17.38 -23.93
CA LEU A 213 3.74 16.77 -25.25
C LEU A 213 5.12 16.12 -25.37
N ALA A 214 5.17 14.81 -25.64
CA ALA A 214 6.41 14.06 -25.83
C ALA A 214 6.84 13.99 -27.31
N CYS A 215 6.21 14.78 -28.17
CA CYS A 215 6.52 14.89 -29.58
C CYS A 215 6.49 16.36 -29.99
N ASN A 216 7.24 16.68 -31.04
CA ASN A 216 7.28 18.03 -31.59
C ASN A 216 5.89 18.45 -32.08
N TYR A 217 5.35 19.54 -31.53
CA TYR A 217 4.02 20.01 -31.89
C TYR A 217 3.98 20.72 -33.27
N LYS A 218 5.14 21.13 -33.81
CA LYS A 218 5.25 21.88 -35.07
C LYS A 218 4.78 21.00 -36.23
N GLY A 219 3.65 21.38 -36.81
CA GLY A 219 3.02 20.66 -37.93
C GLY A 219 1.75 19.89 -37.57
N LEU A 220 1.42 19.78 -36.28
CA LEU A 220 0.12 19.27 -35.84
C LEU A 220 -0.96 20.34 -35.98
N SER A 221 -2.13 19.95 -36.48
CA SER A 221 -3.30 20.83 -36.46
C SER A 221 -3.78 21.03 -35.03
N LYS A 222 -4.15 22.27 -34.67
CA LYS A 222 -4.69 22.60 -33.34
C LYS A 222 -5.97 21.83 -33.02
N ASP A 223 -6.72 21.43 -34.04
CA ASP A 223 -7.97 20.68 -33.92
C ASP A 223 -7.75 19.21 -33.53
N LEU A 224 -6.51 18.72 -33.55
CA LEU A 224 -6.17 17.36 -33.12
C LEU A 224 -6.01 17.24 -31.60
N PHE A 225 -5.93 18.36 -30.89
CA PHE A 225 -5.81 18.37 -29.43
C PHE A 225 -7.20 18.48 -28.80
N ASP A 226 -7.50 17.57 -27.88
CA ASP A 226 -8.78 17.56 -27.15
C ASP A 226 -8.83 18.61 -26.02
N TRP A 227 -7.75 19.39 -25.83
CA TRP A 227 -7.60 20.38 -24.78
C TRP A 227 -6.93 21.63 -25.34
N GLN A 228 -7.28 22.80 -24.81
CA GLN A 228 -6.62 24.06 -25.13
C GLN A 228 -6.43 24.85 -23.83
N ASP A 229 -5.20 25.26 -23.55
CA ASP A 229 -4.90 26.18 -22.46
C ASP A 229 -5.24 27.62 -22.91
N PRO A 230 -6.07 28.36 -22.16
CA PRO A 230 -6.40 29.75 -22.50
C PRO A 230 -5.21 30.71 -22.35
N ASP A 231 -4.26 30.38 -21.48
CA ASP A 231 -3.17 31.27 -21.07
C ASP A 231 -1.86 30.96 -21.79
N ARG A 232 -1.66 29.72 -22.27
CA ARG A 232 -0.37 29.26 -22.81
C ARG A 232 -0.50 28.53 -24.15
N PRO A 233 0.43 28.74 -25.09
CA PRO A 233 0.47 27.98 -26.33
C PRO A 233 0.97 26.54 -26.09
N TYR A 234 0.69 25.63 -27.03
CA TYR A 234 1.17 24.24 -26.97
C TYR A 234 2.70 24.10 -26.90
N SER A 235 3.46 25.07 -27.40
CA SER A 235 4.92 25.08 -27.30
C SER A 235 5.41 25.07 -25.85
N TYR A 236 4.66 25.68 -24.94
CA TYR A 236 4.97 25.66 -23.51
C TYR A 236 4.96 24.24 -22.92
N TYR A 237 4.21 23.34 -23.54
CA TYR A 237 4.06 21.95 -23.09
C TYR A 237 4.95 20.98 -23.88
N ASP A 238 5.74 21.45 -24.85
CA ASP A 238 6.57 20.59 -25.70
C ASP A 238 7.90 20.22 -25.02
N LEU A 239 8.01 18.96 -24.61
CA LEU A 239 9.22 18.43 -23.98
C LEU A 239 10.40 18.32 -24.95
N THR A 240 10.15 18.37 -26.26
CA THR A 240 11.24 18.28 -27.25
C THR A 240 12.07 19.56 -27.31
N GLU A 241 11.49 20.73 -26.99
CA GLU A 241 12.25 21.98 -26.90
C GLU A 241 13.14 22.00 -25.65
N ASP A 242 12.61 21.52 -24.51
CA ASP A 242 13.42 21.39 -23.29
C ASP A 242 14.52 20.32 -23.45
N ALA A 243 14.23 19.23 -24.17
CA ALA A 243 15.21 18.17 -24.41
C ALA A 243 16.41 18.67 -25.21
N THR A 244 16.22 19.55 -26.20
CA THR A 244 17.33 20.12 -26.97
C THR A 244 18.28 20.93 -26.09
N ASP A 245 17.74 21.75 -25.19
CA ASP A 245 18.53 22.58 -24.28
C ASP A 245 19.26 21.74 -23.23
N LEU A 246 18.62 20.67 -22.74
CA LEU A 246 19.20 19.76 -21.74
C LEU A 246 20.29 18.84 -22.31
N LEU A 247 20.20 18.52 -23.60
CA LEU A 247 21.17 17.67 -24.29
C LEU A 247 22.33 18.48 -24.89
N GLU A 248 22.19 19.81 -24.99
CA GLU A 248 23.25 20.71 -25.42
C GLU A 248 24.45 20.60 -24.46
N GLY A 249 25.55 20.03 -24.97
CA GLY A 249 26.78 19.78 -24.20
C GLY A 249 27.09 18.32 -23.89
N LEU A 250 26.15 17.39 -24.09
CA LEU A 250 26.39 15.95 -23.92
C LEU A 250 26.92 15.26 -25.20
N GLY A 251 26.95 15.97 -26.33
CA GLY A 251 27.42 15.43 -27.61
C GLY A 251 26.54 14.29 -28.16
N LEU A 252 25.33 14.12 -27.63
CA LEU A 252 24.35 13.17 -28.13
C LEU A 252 23.59 13.82 -29.28
N GLU A 253 23.58 13.18 -30.45
CA GLU A 253 22.73 13.62 -31.55
C GLU A 253 21.26 13.53 -31.16
N ASP A 254 20.53 14.61 -31.41
CA ASP A 254 19.10 14.72 -31.14
C ASP A 254 18.31 13.71 -31.99
N ARG A 255 18.09 12.53 -31.43
CA ARG A 255 17.20 11.53 -32.01
C ARG A 255 15.79 11.79 -31.50
N THR A 256 15.02 12.52 -32.29
CA THR A 256 13.57 12.61 -32.13
C THR A 256 12.96 11.20 -32.13
N VAL A 257 12.61 10.69 -30.95
CA VAL A 257 12.02 9.35 -30.78
C VAL A 257 10.67 9.24 -31.50
N PHE A 258 9.95 10.37 -31.62
CA PHE A 258 8.70 10.50 -32.37
C PHE A 258 8.79 11.68 -33.33
N SER A 259 9.40 11.45 -34.51
CA SER A 259 9.62 12.52 -35.50
C SER A 259 8.39 12.87 -36.33
N ILE A 260 7.45 11.93 -36.52
CA ILE A 260 6.28 12.12 -37.40
C ILE A 260 5.07 11.38 -36.86
N VAL A 261 4.03 12.12 -36.48
CA VAL A 261 2.67 11.58 -36.36
C VAL A 261 2.03 11.62 -37.75
N SER A 262 2.03 10.48 -38.45
CA SER A 262 1.42 10.39 -39.78
C SER A 262 -0.08 10.12 -39.65
N TYR A 263 -0.90 11.12 -39.98
CA TYR A 263 -2.33 10.93 -40.18
C TYR A 263 -2.58 10.21 -41.51
N VAL A 264 -3.00 8.95 -41.45
CA VAL A 264 -3.46 8.22 -42.65
C VAL A 264 -4.92 8.58 -42.89
N ALA A 265 -5.14 9.47 -43.87
CA ALA A 265 -6.49 9.87 -44.25
C ALA A 265 -7.31 8.67 -44.79
N PRO A 266 -8.64 8.65 -44.60
CA PRO A 266 -9.53 7.62 -45.13
C PRO A 266 -9.33 7.42 -46.64
N PRO A 267 -9.42 6.18 -47.16
CA PRO A 267 -9.43 5.91 -48.59
C PRO A 267 -10.74 6.42 -49.20
N GLY A 268 -10.81 7.73 -49.48
CA GLY A 268 -12.03 8.35 -50.04
C GLY A 268 -11.93 9.84 -50.32
N LYS A 269 -11.02 10.57 -49.67
CA LYS A 269 -10.76 11.98 -49.98
C LYS A 269 -9.41 12.15 -50.67
N ARG A 270 -9.33 11.76 -51.95
CA ARG A 270 -8.32 12.32 -52.86
C ARG A 270 -8.52 13.83 -52.89
N ARG A 271 -7.68 14.59 -52.17
CA ARG A 271 -7.55 16.03 -52.38
C ARG A 271 -7.22 16.24 -53.85
N SER A 272 -8.17 16.79 -54.60
CA SER A 272 -7.93 17.33 -55.94
C SER A 272 -6.77 18.32 -55.85
N LYS A 273 -5.59 17.90 -56.33
CA LYS A 273 -4.50 18.83 -56.62
C LYS A 273 -5.03 19.76 -57.72
N LYS A 274 -5.42 20.98 -57.36
CA LYS A 274 -5.54 22.07 -58.33
C LYS A 274 -4.18 22.18 -59.03
N LYS A 275 -4.13 21.75 -60.30
CA LYS A 275 -3.02 21.98 -61.22
C LYS A 275 -2.80 23.49 -61.29
N GLY A 276 -1.79 23.99 -60.59
CA GLY A 276 -1.17 25.26 -60.89
C GLY A 276 -0.46 25.13 -62.24
N THR A 277 -0.74 26.09 -63.12
CA THR A 277 -0.24 26.23 -64.48
C THR A 277 1.28 26.14 -64.55
N PRO A 278 1.86 25.40 -65.53
CA PRO A 278 3.30 25.27 -65.68
C PRO A 278 3.88 26.51 -66.35
N SER A 279 4.84 27.17 -65.70
CA SER A 279 5.74 28.12 -66.35
C SER A 279 6.83 27.36 -67.11
N THR A 280 6.96 27.71 -68.38
CA THR A 280 7.80 27.14 -69.42
C THR A 280 9.24 27.69 -69.42
N GLY A 281 10.18 26.85 -69.86
CA GLY A 281 11.52 27.18 -70.37
C GLY A 281 12.64 27.11 -69.32
N SER A 282 13.81 26.51 -69.54
CA SER A 282 14.51 25.88 -70.68
C SER A 282 15.58 24.98 -70.03
N SER A 283 15.67 23.69 -70.36
CA SER A 283 16.50 23.05 -71.40
C SER A 283 18.03 23.10 -71.19
N ALA A 284 18.63 21.92 -71.41
CA ALA A 284 20.05 21.60 -71.68
C ALA A 284 21.03 21.51 -70.49
N THR A 285 22.07 20.66 -70.45
CA THR A 285 22.52 19.45 -71.19
C THR A 285 23.79 18.97 -70.45
N SER A 286 23.96 17.65 -70.33
CA SER A 286 25.21 16.85 -70.25
C SER A 286 26.56 17.47 -69.79
N GLY A 287 27.14 16.84 -68.76
CA GLY A 287 28.43 16.11 -68.85
C GLY A 287 29.74 16.89 -68.70
N GLY A 288 30.72 16.27 -68.01
CA GLY A 288 32.14 16.60 -68.16
C GLY A 288 32.97 16.60 -66.87
N GLN A 289 33.88 15.63 -66.76
CA GLN A 289 35.02 15.61 -65.83
C GLN A 289 36.04 16.72 -66.16
N ALA A 290 36.80 17.11 -65.12
CA ALA A 290 38.28 17.17 -65.07
C ALA A 290 38.89 18.49 -64.55
N ASN A 291 39.71 18.33 -63.50
CA ASN A 291 41.02 18.93 -63.21
C ASN A 291 41.17 20.43 -62.87
N ASN A 292 41.85 20.62 -61.73
CA ASN A 292 42.94 21.55 -61.40
C ASN A 292 42.85 23.02 -61.81
N GLU A 293 42.88 23.93 -60.83
CA GLU A 293 44.05 24.77 -60.52
C GLU A 293 43.83 25.67 -59.28
N GLU A 294 44.88 25.74 -58.45
CA GLU A 294 45.40 26.85 -57.62
C GLU A 294 44.50 27.84 -56.84
N VAL A 295 44.57 27.74 -55.49
CA VAL A 295 45.29 28.66 -54.55
C VAL A 295 45.33 30.17 -54.95
N PRO A 296 44.93 31.13 -54.07
CA PRO A 296 45.84 31.56 -52.99
C PRO A 296 45.27 31.93 -51.61
N ASN A 297 46.16 31.68 -50.65
CA ASN A 297 46.32 32.14 -49.28
C ASN A 297 45.77 33.52 -48.88
N THR A 298 45.27 33.59 -47.64
CA THR A 298 45.52 34.66 -46.66
C THR A 298 45.18 34.08 -45.25
N THR A 299 46.12 33.60 -44.41
CA THR A 299 46.83 34.33 -43.29
C THR A 299 45.94 35.37 -42.62
N THR A 300 45.64 35.39 -41.31
CA THR A 300 46.31 35.24 -39.99
C THR A 300 45.17 35.35 -38.95
N LEU A 301 45.16 34.86 -37.71
CA LEU A 301 46.10 34.32 -36.72
C LEU A 301 45.30 33.38 -35.82
#